data_AF-A0AAW6DCM0-F1
#
_entry.id   AF-A0AAW6DCM0-F1
#
_cell.length_a   1.000
_cell.length_b   1.000
_cell.length_c   1.000
_cell.angle_alpha   90.00
_cell.angle_beta   90.00
_cell.angle_gamma   90.00
#
_symmetry.space_group_name_H-M   'P 1'
#
loop_
_entity.id
_entity.type
_entity.pdbx_description
1 polymer ?
#
loop_
_entity_poly.entity_id
_entity_poly.type
_entity_poly.pdbx_seq_one_letter_code
_entity_poly.pdbx_strand_id
1 'polypeptide(L)'
;MWIKNIILFIWAYIPFLALTDDLGFLTANPNAAQHEYYLSIISLLFGEKKLQFFSIPIKQPGKGIIWFRIKRLSDMDAFNLTNTKANQLESEYKNHYDSLTEDVDKDIEKEALLRHLSDEQSRVDISYNKMNAFTTIIVAVIPIAIALVNWDTIFSLNAVGIVIFIWLIYAIINLCAWIFQVINVRGFMASAFGDLKSCPNKKREQNWQIYYDWQQSRRKADMYVSFVMHTKIWIITVILLTIAFSVFLPFSKKRVAIPSGENDVYTLDVNSIESTYDRSAADWYLILAKLQTDKYLQVVVLYNNVTDVDIANKLNEFQNQEIIWIPDNTLQKNQIKIILEK
;
A
#
# COMPACT_ATOMS: atom_id res chain seq x y z
N MET A 1 29.26 5.26 -7.12
CA MET A 1 28.25 6.12 -7.78
C MET A 1 26.81 5.58 -7.60
N TRP A 2 26.59 4.26 -7.73
CA TRP A 2 25.27 3.62 -7.59
C TRP A 2 24.58 3.81 -6.22
N ILE A 3 25.30 3.59 -5.11
CA ILE A 3 24.75 3.73 -3.74
C ILE A 3 24.24 5.16 -3.49
N LYS A 4 24.99 6.17 -3.95
CA LYS A 4 24.58 7.58 -3.84
C LYS A 4 23.24 7.83 -4.55
N ASN A 5 23.04 7.24 -5.73
CA ASN A 5 21.82 7.42 -6.49
C ASN A 5 20.62 6.73 -5.82
N ILE A 6 20.83 5.56 -5.19
CA ILE A 6 19.79 4.89 -4.40
C ILE A 6 19.39 5.72 -3.19
N ILE A 7 20.36 6.26 -2.44
CA ILE A 7 20.08 7.10 -1.28
C ILE A 7 19.29 8.34 -1.69
N LEU A 8 19.73 9.03 -2.75
CA LEU A 8 19.01 10.19 -3.28
C LEU A 8 17.60 9.83 -3.77
N PHE A 9 17.45 8.66 -4.39
CA PHE A 9 16.15 8.15 -4.81
C PHE A 9 15.23 7.97 -3.61
N ILE A 10 15.65 7.22 -2.58
CA ILE A 10 14.84 6.99 -1.37
C ILE A 10 14.51 8.31 -0.68
N TRP A 11 15.49 9.20 -0.55
CA TRP A 11 15.34 10.48 0.14
C TRP A 11 14.27 11.38 -0.52
N ALA A 12 14.10 11.32 -1.84
CA ALA A 12 13.08 12.09 -2.54
C ALA A 12 11.63 11.68 -2.18
N TYR A 13 11.42 10.46 -1.66
CA TYR A 13 10.10 9.96 -1.25
C TYR A 13 9.80 10.14 0.25
N ILE A 14 10.77 10.61 1.03
CA ILE A 14 10.58 10.88 2.46
C ILE A 14 9.77 12.18 2.62
N PRO A 15 8.72 12.19 3.45
CA PRO A 15 7.85 13.36 3.58
C PRO A 15 8.49 14.55 4.32
N PHE A 16 9.59 14.33 5.05
CA PHE A 16 10.29 15.36 5.82
C PHE A 16 11.71 15.57 5.29
N LEU A 17 12.13 16.84 5.21
CA LEU A 17 13.44 17.25 4.68
C LEU A 17 13.74 16.62 3.32
N ALA A 18 12.75 16.59 2.43
CA ALA A 18 12.85 15.92 1.14
C ALA A 18 13.73 16.71 0.17
N LEU A 19 14.67 16.01 -0.46
CA LEU A 19 15.45 16.54 -1.58
C LEU A 19 14.83 16.07 -2.89
N THR A 20 14.21 16.98 -3.64
CA THR A 20 13.54 16.64 -4.91
C THR A 20 14.12 17.40 -6.08
N ASP A 21 14.13 16.82 -7.27
CA ASP A 21 14.38 17.51 -8.54
C ASP A 21 13.05 17.74 -9.28
N ASP A 22 12.73 18.99 -9.57
CA ASP A 22 11.49 19.34 -10.26
C ASP A 22 11.46 18.91 -11.73
N LEU A 23 12.62 18.88 -12.39
CA LEU A 23 12.69 18.48 -13.79
C LEU A 23 12.44 16.98 -13.98
N GLY A 24 12.66 16.18 -12.94
CA GLY A 24 12.29 14.77 -12.89
C GLY A 24 11.12 14.48 -11.97
N PHE A 25 10.29 15.49 -11.64
CA PHE A 25 9.20 15.48 -10.67
C PHE A 25 9.61 15.23 -9.21
N LEU A 26 10.34 14.14 -8.95
CA LEU A 26 10.85 13.76 -7.63
C LEU A 26 12.35 13.54 -7.64
N THR A 27 12.84 12.74 -8.57
CA THR A 27 14.24 12.31 -8.62
C THR A 27 14.92 12.84 -9.86
N ALA A 28 16.23 13.08 -9.76
CA ALA A 28 17.00 13.57 -10.90
C ALA A 28 16.86 12.65 -12.12
N ASN A 29 16.52 13.24 -13.27
CA ASN A 29 16.57 12.51 -14.52
C ASN A 29 18.05 12.31 -14.90
N PRO A 30 18.55 11.06 -15.01
CA PRO A 30 19.97 10.81 -15.28
C PRO A 30 20.44 11.38 -16.64
N ASN A 31 19.52 11.67 -17.55
CA ASN A 31 19.83 12.20 -18.88
C ASN A 31 19.65 13.73 -18.97
N ALA A 32 19.30 14.40 -17.88
CA ALA A 32 19.11 15.86 -17.89
C ALA A 32 20.46 16.57 -17.70
N ALA A 33 20.74 17.54 -18.57
CA ALA A 33 21.92 18.40 -18.46
C ALA A 33 21.79 19.44 -17.31
N GLN A 34 20.57 19.68 -16.84
CA GLN A 34 20.24 20.62 -15.79
C GLN A 34 19.32 19.96 -14.76
N HIS A 35 19.41 20.41 -13.51
CA HIS A 35 18.60 19.94 -12.40
C HIS A 35 18.04 21.12 -11.63
N GLU A 36 16.79 21.00 -11.20
CA GLU A 36 16.14 21.99 -10.33
C GLU A 36 15.89 21.39 -8.96
N TYR A 37 16.95 21.31 -8.15
CA TYR A 37 16.86 20.75 -6.81
C TYR A 37 16.18 21.70 -5.82
N TYR A 38 15.25 21.15 -5.05
CA TYR A 38 14.62 21.81 -3.90
C TYR A 38 14.74 20.92 -2.67
N LEU A 39 15.20 21.52 -1.57
CA LEU A 39 15.09 20.93 -0.23
C LEU A 39 13.82 21.47 0.42
N SER A 40 12.85 20.61 0.72
CA SER A 40 11.59 21.02 1.33
C SER A 40 11.49 20.45 2.74
N ILE A 41 11.06 21.26 3.71
CA ILE A 41 10.88 20.79 5.09
C ILE A 41 9.80 19.70 5.14
N ILE A 42 8.69 19.93 4.42
CA ILE A 42 7.62 18.94 4.25
C ILE A 42 7.34 18.80 2.75
N SER A 43 7.32 17.57 2.26
CA SER A 43 7.01 17.20 0.87
C SER A 43 6.08 16.00 0.84
N LEU A 44 4.78 16.25 0.83
CA LEU A 44 3.77 15.20 0.77
C LEU A 44 3.43 14.87 -0.67
N LEU A 45 3.40 13.58 -0.97
CA LEU A 45 2.89 13.05 -2.23
C LEU A 45 1.43 12.64 -2.04
N PHE A 46 0.60 13.06 -3.00
CA PHE A 46 -0.79 12.66 -3.10
C PHE A 46 -1.10 12.33 -4.57
N GLY A 47 -0.76 11.10 -4.95
CA GLY A 47 -0.62 10.66 -6.32
C GLY A 47 0.42 11.53 -7.07
N GLU A 48 0.03 12.03 -8.23
CA GLU A 48 0.75 12.95 -9.10
C GLU A 48 0.96 14.33 -8.50
N LYS A 49 0.30 14.66 -7.39
CA LYS A 49 0.44 15.97 -6.74
C LYS A 49 1.54 15.89 -5.70
N LYS A 50 2.56 16.72 -5.86
CA LYS A 50 3.63 16.97 -4.90
C LYS A 50 3.33 18.28 -4.18
N LEU A 51 2.94 18.17 -2.91
CA LEU A 51 2.64 19.29 -2.01
C LEU A 51 3.88 19.60 -1.19
N GLN A 52 4.48 20.77 -1.38
CA GLN A 52 5.70 21.14 -0.68
C GLN A 52 5.50 22.41 0.14
N PHE A 53 6.03 22.36 1.35
CA PHE A 53 6.07 23.46 2.29
C PHE A 53 7.52 23.81 2.58
N PHE A 54 7.83 25.10 2.58
CA PHE A 54 9.16 25.64 2.85
C PHE A 54 10.23 24.99 1.97
N SER A 55 10.15 25.22 0.66
CA SER A 55 11.10 24.74 -0.33
C SER A 55 12.22 25.74 -0.55
N ILE A 56 13.45 25.31 -0.30
CA ILE A 56 14.67 26.07 -0.53
C ILE A 56 15.29 25.59 -1.86
N PRO A 57 15.42 26.45 -2.87
CA PRO A 57 16.10 26.11 -4.11
C PRO A 57 17.60 25.93 -3.87
N ILE A 58 18.18 24.84 -4.37
CA ILE A 58 19.61 24.55 -4.28
C ILE A 58 20.28 24.86 -5.62
N LYS A 59 21.35 25.67 -5.60
CA LYS A 59 22.16 26.02 -6.79
C LYS A 59 21.35 26.65 -7.94
N GLN A 60 20.27 27.38 -7.61
CA GLN A 60 19.44 28.11 -8.58
C GLN A 60 19.49 29.61 -8.24
N PRO A 61 20.47 30.36 -8.79
CA PRO A 61 20.64 31.78 -8.49
C PRO A 61 19.40 32.58 -8.90
N GLY A 62 18.96 33.50 -8.04
CA GLY A 62 17.79 34.35 -8.27
C GLY A 62 16.46 33.75 -7.82
N LYS A 63 16.39 32.47 -7.44
CA LYS A 63 15.17 31.88 -6.85
C LYS A 63 15.17 32.04 -5.32
N GLY A 64 14.10 32.62 -4.78
CA GLY A 64 13.87 32.76 -3.34
C GLY A 64 13.26 31.52 -2.70
N ILE A 65 13.15 31.52 -1.37
CA ILE A 65 12.46 30.47 -0.60
C ILE A 65 10.96 30.48 -0.95
N ILE A 66 10.40 29.30 -1.18
CA ILE A 66 8.99 29.14 -1.53
C ILE A 66 8.24 28.55 -0.33
N TRP A 67 7.27 29.28 0.19
CA TRP A 67 6.52 28.88 1.38
C TRP A 67 5.59 27.69 1.14
N PHE A 68 4.87 27.72 0.02
CA PHE A 68 3.95 26.65 -0.37
C PHE A 68 3.90 26.54 -1.89
N ARG A 69 3.91 25.30 -2.39
CA ARG A 69 3.80 25.02 -3.83
C ARG A 69 3.23 23.64 -4.07
N ILE A 70 2.48 23.52 -5.16
CA ILE A 70 1.92 22.28 -5.65
C ILE A 70 2.48 22.03 -7.05
N LYS A 71 3.14 20.90 -7.24
CA LYS A 71 3.58 20.43 -8.57
C LYS A 71 2.77 19.21 -8.96
N ARG A 72 2.41 19.10 -10.23
CA ARG A 72 1.74 17.91 -10.77
C ARG A 72 2.66 17.22 -11.76
N LEU A 73 2.69 15.89 -11.71
CA LEU A 73 3.47 15.10 -12.67
C LEU A 73 2.99 15.36 -14.10
N SER A 74 1.69 15.38 -14.33
CA SER A 74 1.09 15.60 -15.65
C SER A 74 1.30 16.99 -16.25
N ASP A 75 1.61 17.99 -15.42
CA ASP A 75 1.89 19.35 -15.88
C ASP A 75 3.37 19.54 -16.32
N MET A 76 4.19 18.49 -16.24
CA MET A 76 5.58 18.58 -16.68
C MET A 76 5.67 18.85 -18.19
N ASP A 77 6.62 19.69 -18.57
CA ASP A 77 6.92 20.02 -19.97
C ASP A 77 7.25 18.78 -20.82
N ALA A 78 7.72 17.71 -20.18
CA ALA A 78 7.95 16.42 -20.83
C ALA A 78 6.66 15.79 -21.39
N PHE A 79 5.51 16.04 -20.75
CA PHE A 79 4.22 15.45 -21.11
C PHE A 79 3.28 16.44 -21.79
N ASN A 80 3.52 17.75 -21.65
CA ASN A 80 2.70 18.78 -22.27
C ASN A 80 3.37 19.35 -23.53
N LEU A 81 2.68 19.28 -24.67
CA LEU A 81 3.12 19.98 -25.88
C LEU A 81 2.57 21.41 -25.84
N THR A 82 3.42 22.37 -25.48
CA THR A 82 3.06 23.79 -25.48
C THR A 82 2.75 24.29 -26.89
N ASN A 83 1.87 25.28 -27.02
CA ASN A 83 1.54 25.88 -28.32
C ASN A 83 2.77 26.42 -29.05
N THR A 84 3.73 27.00 -28.32
CA THR A 84 4.99 27.48 -28.90
C THR A 84 5.80 26.33 -29.51
N LYS A 85 5.89 25.19 -28.81
CA LYS A 85 6.59 24.01 -29.33
C LYS A 85 5.82 23.34 -30.46
N ALA A 86 4.49 23.30 -30.39
CA ALA A 86 3.63 22.78 -31.45
C ALA A 86 3.82 23.57 -32.75
N ASN A 87 3.78 24.90 -32.69
CA ASN A 87 3.98 25.77 -33.86
C ASN A 87 5.39 25.63 -34.44
N GLN A 88 6.41 25.48 -33.58
CA GLN A 88 7.77 25.21 -34.04
C GLN A 88 7.83 23.88 -34.81
N LEU A 89 7.28 22.80 -34.24
CA LEU A 89 7.25 21.48 -34.86
C LEU A 89 6.45 21.50 -36.17
N GLU A 90 5.37 22.28 -36.23
CA GLU A 90 4.57 22.46 -37.45
C GLU A 90 5.40 23.08 -38.57
N SER A 91 6.07 24.19 -38.28
CA SER A 91 6.91 24.86 -39.26
C SER A 91 8.06 23.97 -39.72
N GLU A 92 8.74 23.30 -38.79
CA GLU A 92 9.85 22.38 -39.09
C GLU A 92 9.37 21.21 -39.96
N TYR A 93 8.25 20.59 -39.59
CA TYR A 93 7.70 19.45 -40.33
C TYR A 93 7.17 19.83 -41.70
N LYS A 94 6.45 20.96 -41.83
CA LYS A 94 5.94 21.41 -43.14
C LYS A 94 7.09 21.78 -44.08
N ASN A 95 8.16 22.39 -43.57
CA ASN A 95 9.37 22.65 -44.36
C ASN A 95 10.07 21.35 -44.80
N HIS A 96 10.18 20.36 -43.89
CA HIS A 96 10.71 19.04 -44.24
C HIS A 96 9.87 18.36 -45.32
N TYR A 97 8.54 18.35 -45.15
CA TYR A 97 7.61 17.77 -46.12
C TYR A 97 7.73 18.42 -47.51
N ASP A 98 7.87 19.74 -47.57
CA ASP A 98 8.04 20.47 -48.82
C ASP A 98 9.43 20.24 -49.45
N SER A 99 10.43 19.79 -48.66
CA SER A 99 11.76 19.40 -49.16
C SER A 99 11.79 18.00 -49.78
N LEU A 100 10.81 17.14 -49.48
CA LEU A 100 10.67 15.82 -50.08
C LEU A 100 10.19 15.97 -51.54
N THR A 101 11.07 15.62 -52.48
CA THR A 101 10.81 15.76 -53.92
C THR A 101 9.92 14.65 -54.47
N GLU A 102 10.04 13.43 -53.94
CA GLU A 102 9.29 12.27 -54.42
C GLU A 102 8.03 12.02 -53.57
N ASP A 103 6.91 11.76 -54.23
CA ASP A 103 5.67 11.39 -53.53
C ASP A 103 5.79 10.04 -52.80
N VAL A 104 6.67 9.16 -53.28
CA VAL A 104 6.96 7.87 -52.64
C VAL A 104 7.57 8.06 -51.25
N ASP A 105 8.53 8.98 -51.11
CA ASP A 105 9.15 9.28 -49.80
C ASP A 105 8.13 9.82 -48.80
N LYS A 106 7.21 10.68 -49.26
CA LYS A 106 6.12 11.22 -48.43
C LYS A 106 5.17 10.14 -47.94
N ASP A 107 4.87 9.14 -48.78
CA ASP A 107 4.03 8.01 -48.41
C ASP A 107 4.75 7.04 -47.46
N ILE A 108 6.05 6.79 -47.66
CA ILE A 108 6.88 5.99 -46.74
C ILE A 108 6.93 6.63 -45.36
N GLU A 109 7.20 7.94 -45.27
CA GLU A 109 7.23 8.65 -43.99
C GLU A 109 5.86 8.64 -43.31
N LYS A 110 4.78 8.81 -44.08
CA LYS A 110 3.41 8.73 -43.57
C LYS A 110 3.13 7.34 -42.96
N GLU A 111 3.50 6.27 -43.64
CA GLU A 111 3.32 4.90 -43.13
C GLU A 111 4.12 4.67 -41.84
N ALA A 112 5.36 5.16 -41.79
CA ALA A 112 6.18 5.11 -40.58
C ALA A 112 5.53 5.88 -39.41
N LEU A 113 4.97 7.07 -39.66
CA LEU A 113 4.27 7.85 -38.65
C LEU A 113 3.00 7.16 -38.15
N LEU A 114 2.22 6.55 -39.03
CA LEU A 114 1.03 5.76 -38.64
C LEU A 114 1.41 4.56 -37.76
N ARG A 115 2.50 3.87 -38.11
CA ARG A 115 3.04 2.77 -37.29
C ARG A 115 3.46 3.27 -35.91
N HIS A 116 4.23 4.35 -35.86
CA HIS A 116 4.65 4.95 -34.58
C HIS A 116 3.45 5.42 -33.75
N LEU A 117 2.43 6.02 -34.36
CA LEU A 117 1.20 6.40 -33.68
C LEU A 117 0.50 5.18 -33.06
N SER A 118 0.36 4.10 -33.82
CA SER A 118 -0.22 2.83 -33.34
C SER A 118 0.59 2.22 -32.20
N ASP A 119 1.93 2.25 -32.29
CA ASP A 119 2.82 1.74 -31.24
C ASP A 119 2.65 2.55 -29.94
N GLU A 120 2.56 3.87 -30.02
CA GLU A 120 2.34 4.74 -28.86
C GLU A 120 0.96 4.55 -28.23
N GLN A 121 -0.08 4.35 -29.04
CA GLN A 121 -1.41 3.99 -28.53
C GLN A 121 -1.37 2.64 -27.78
N SER A 122 -0.71 1.64 -28.34
CA SER A 122 -0.50 0.35 -27.66
C SER A 122 0.24 0.50 -26.33
N ARG A 123 1.27 1.37 -26.26
CA ARG A 123 1.97 1.69 -24.99
C ARG A 123 1.04 2.29 -23.94
N VAL A 124 0.11 3.17 -24.35
CA VAL A 124 -0.91 3.72 -23.45
C VAL A 124 -1.82 2.61 -22.94
N ASP A 125 -2.34 1.75 -23.83
CA ASP A 125 -3.28 0.68 -23.47
C ASP A 125 -2.63 -0.35 -22.53
N ILE A 126 -1.38 -0.75 -22.79
CA ILE A 126 -0.61 -1.63 -21.91
C ILE A 126 -0.47 -1.00 -20.52
N SER A 127 -0.21 0.31 -20.46
CA SER A 127 -0.05 1.02 -19.18
C SER A 127 -1.37 1.12 -18.43
N TYR A 128 -2.47 1.41 -19.13
CA TYR A 128 -3.82 1.42 -18.57
C TYR A 128 -4.22 0.05 -18.03
N ASN A 129 -3.98 -1.03 -18.78
CA ASN A 129 -4.26 -2.39 -18.36
C ASN A 129 -3.46 -2.77 -17.10
N LYS A 130 -2.19 -2.36 -16.99
CA LYS A 130 -1.39 -2.55 -15.77
C LYS A 130 -1.98 -1.79 -14.58
N MET A 131 -2.39 -0.53 -14.77
CA MET A 131 -3.03 0.26 -13.72
C MET A 131 -4.37 -0.32 -13.28
N ASN A 132 -5.17 -0.84 -14.23
CA ASN A 132 -6.43 -1.50 -13.93
C ASN A 132 -6.20 -2.78 -13.13
N ALA A 133 -5.20 -3.60 -13.49
CA ALA A 133 -4.82 -4.78 -12.73
C ALA A 133 -4.40 -4.42 -11.28
N PHE A 134 -3.59 -3.37 -11.10
CA PHE A 134 -3.24 -2.88 -9.75
C PHE A 134 -4.47 -2.42 -8.97
N THR A 135 -5.38 -1.70 -9.62
CA THR A 135 -6.64 -1.25 -9.03
C THR A 135 -7.45 -2.43 -8.49
N THR A 136 -7.66 -3.46 -9.31
CA THR A 136 -8.39 -4.67 -8.91
C THR A 136 -7.76 -5.35 -7.69
N ILE A 137 -6.43 -5.53 -7.69
CA ILE A 137 -5.72 -6.14 -6.57
C ILE A 137 -5.91 -5.30 -5.29
N ILE A 138 -5.70 -3.99 -5.38
CA ILE A 138 -5.72 -3.10 -4.21
C ILE A 138 -7.13 -2.97 -3.64
N VAL A 139 -8.15 -2.84 -4.50
CA VAL A 139 -9.56 -2.80 -4.10
C VAL A 139 -10.00 -4.11 -3.43
N ALA A 140 -9.45 -5.26 -3.83
CA ALA A 140 -9.72 -6.54 -3.18
C ALA A 140 -8.98 -6.71 -1.84
N VAL A 141 -7.70 -6.32 -1.78
CA VAL A 141 -6.85 -6.56 -0.61
C VAL A 141 -7.12 -5.60 0.54
N ILE A 142 -7.38 -4.31 0.27
CA ILE A 142 -7.58 -3.30 1.34
C ILE A 142 -8.74 -3.67 2.28
N PRO A 143 -9.94 -4.04 1.81
CA PRO A 143 -11.05 -4.42 2.69
C PRO A 143 -10.73 -5.64 3.56
N ILE A 144 -10.06 -6.65 2.99
CA ILE A 144 -9.62 -7.84 3.72
C ILE A 144 -8.61 -7.44 4.81
N ALA A 145 -7.64 -6.60 4.47
CA ALA A 145 -6.66 -6.11 5.43
C ALA A 145 -7.34 -5.36 6.59
N ILE A 146 -8.29 -4.47 6.30
CA ILE A 146 -9.06 -3.74 7.33
C ILE A 146 -9.88 -4.70 8.21
N ALA A 147 -10.51 -5.72 7.63
CA ALA A 147 -11.29 -6.70 8.37
C ALA A 147 -10.44 -7.57 9.32
N LEU A 148 -9.16 -7.79 8.98
CA LEU A 148 -8.23 -8.58 9.79
C LEU A 148 -7.48 -7.76 10.85
N VAL A 149 -7.61 -6.43 10.82
CA VAL A 149 -6.96 -5.55 11.79
C VAL A 149 -7.63 -5.65 13.16
N ASN A 150 -6.85 -5.97 14.19
CA ASN A 150 -7.28 -5.84 15.58
C ASN A 150 -6.99 -4.42 16.09
N TRP A 151 -8.04 -3.63 16.31
CA TRP A 151 -7.94 -2.25 16.78
C TRP A 151 -7.32 -2.13 18.17
N ASP A 152 -7.55 -3.09 19.08
CA ASP A 152 -6.97 -3.08 20.42
C ASP A 152 -5.43 -3.24 20.37
N THR A 153 -4.94 -4.02 19.40
CA THR A 153 -3.50 -4.17 19.14
C THR A 153 -2.89 -2.88 18.60
N ILE A 154 -3.64 -2.08 17.82
CA ILE A 154 -3.18 -0.78 17.32
C ILE A 154 -3.05 0.24 18.47
N PHE A 155 -4.05 0.30 19.35
CA PHE A 155 -4.02 1.24 20.48
C PHE A 155 -2.94 0.91 21.52
N SER A 156 -2.44 -0.32 21.54
CA SER A 156 -1.38 -0.77 22.44
C SER A 156 0.03 -0.72 21.81
N LEU A 157 0.18 -0.14 20.61
CA LEU A 157 1.47 0.01 19.96
C LEU A 157 2.41 0.95 20.73
N ASN A 158 3.70 0.63 20.72
CA ASN A 158 4.73 1.56 21.17
C ASN A 158 4.91 2.71 20.16
N ALA A 159 5.67 3.75 20.54
CA ALA A 159 5.87 4.94 19.70
C ALA A 159 6.40 4.60 18.29
N VAL A 160 7.29 3.61 18.17
CA VAL A 160 7.85 3.17 16.88
C VAL A 160 6.77 2.51 16.02
N GLY A 161 5.97 1.62 16.60
CA GLY A 161 4.85 0.96 15.93
C GLY A 161 3.81 1.96 15.44
N ILE A 162 3.50 3.00 16.24
CA ILE A 162 2.60 4.09 15.86
C ILE A 162 3.15 4.84 14.63
N VAL A 163 4.43 5.19 14.60
CA VAL A 163 5.05 5.89 13.46
C VAL A 163 4.98 5.03 12.19
N ILE A 164 5.30 3.73 12.27
CA ILE A 164 5.21 2.82 11.14
C ILE A 164 3.77 2.69 10.64
N PHE A 165 2.80 2.60 11.57
CA PHE A 165 1.39 2.49 11.23
C PHE A 165 0.87 3.75 10.52
N ILE A 166 1.20 4.94 11.02
CA ILE A 166 0.86 6.21 10.35
C ILE A 166 1.48 6.26 8.95
N TRP A 167 2.73 5.83 8.81
CA TRP A 167 3.39 5.79 7.51
C TRP A 167 2.72 4.80 6.55
N LEU A 168 2.29 3.64 7.04
CA LEU A 168 1.55 2.66 6.26
C LEU A 168 0.20 3.23 5.78
N ILE A 169 -0.55 3.90 6.65
CA ILE A 169 -1.79 4.59 6.27
C ILE A 169 -1.53 5.62 5.17
N TYR A 170 -0.51 6.47 5.35
CA TYR A 170 -0.13 7.46 4.34
C TYR A 170 0.23 6.81 3.00
N ALA A 171 1.01 5.73 3.01
CA ALA A 171 1.40 5.00 1.81
C ALA A 171 0.18 4.41 1.08
N ILE A 172 -0.79 3.85 1.82
CA ILE A 172 -2.05 3.32 1.26
C ILE A 172 -2.89 4.46 0.66
N ILE A 173 -3.09 5.56 1.39
CA ILE A 173 -3.85 6.72 0.89
C ILE A 173 -3.21 7.27 -0.40
N ASN A 174 -1.89 7.42 -0.40
CA ASN A 174 -1.17 7.92 -1.56
C ASN A 174 -1.24 6.95 -2.76
N LEU A 175 -1.20 5.64 -2.51
CA LEU A 175 -1.40 4.61 -3.53
C LEU A 175 -2.81 4.68 -4.14
N CYS A 176 -3.86 4.87 -3.32
CA CYS A 176 -5.22 5.11 -3.80
C CYS A 176 -5.31 6.40 -4.62
N ALA A 177 -4.61 7.46 -4.22
CA ALA A 177 -4.57 8.71 -4.98
C ALA A 177 -3.95 8.54 -6.38
N TRP A 178 -2.90 7.74 -6.52
CA TRP A 178 -2.34 7.38 -7.84
C TRP A 178 -3.35 6.66 -8.73
N ILE A 179 -4.04 5.66 -8.18
CA ILE A 179 -5.08 4.92 -8.92
C ILE A 179 -6.19 5.85 -9.39
N PHE A 180 -6.72 6.67 -8.48
CA PHE A 180 -7.84 7.57 -8.78
C PHE A 180 -7.51 8.55 -9.90
N GLN A 181 -6.26 9.03 -9.96
CA GLN A 181 -5.81 9.96 -10.99
C GLN A 181 -5.65 9.34 -12.38
N VAL A 182 -5.46 8.04 -12.47
CA VAL A 182 -5.43 7.31 -13.75
C VAL A 182 -6.84 7.03 -14.26
N ILE A 183 -7.77 6.73 -13.33
CA ILE A 183 -9.19 6.48 -13.66
C ILE A 183 -9.88 7.76 -14.12
N ASN A 184 -9.49 8.92 -13.59
CA ASN A 184 -10.04 10.20 -14.04
C ASN A 184 -9.79 10.42 -15.53
N VAL A 185 -10.87 10.73 -16.26
CA VAL A 185 -10.81 11.03 -17.69
C VAL A 185 -9.97 12.30 -17.90
N ARG A 186 -8.92 12.16 -18.70
CA ARG A 186 -8.04 13.26 -19.09
C ARG A 186 -8.28 13.61 -20.55
N GLY A 187 -8.51 14.89 -20.82
CA GLY A 187 -8.50 15.43 -22.17
C GLY A 187 -7.06 15.48 -22.70
N PHE A 188 -6.88 15.06 -23.94
CA PHE A 188 -5.65 15.28 -24.69
C PHE A 188 -6.00 16.01 -25.96
N MET A 189 -5.13 16.93 -26.38
CA MET A 189 -5.28 17.59 -27.66
C MET A 189 -5.02 16.57 -28.78
N ALA A 190 -5.86 16.64 -29.81
CA ALA A 190 -5.74 15.88 -31.04
C ALA A 190 -5.99 16.81 -32.21
N SER A 191 -5.53 16.42 -33.39
CA SER A 191 -5.82 17.11 -34.63
C SER A 191 -7.32 17.22 -34.88
N ALA A 192 -7.76 18.34 -35.46
CA ALA A 192 -9.17 18.55 -35.79
C ALA A 192 -9.40 18.29 -37.29
N PHE A 193 -10.45 17.53 -37.60
CA PHE A 193 -10.87 17.33 -38.99
C PHE A 193 -11.26 18.65 -39.69
N GLY A 194 -11.68 19.65 -38.92
CA GLY A 194 -11.97 21.00 -39.43
C GLY A 194 -10.76 21.64 -40.13
N ASP A 195 -9.56 21.49 -39.56
CA ASP A 195 -8.33 22.07 -40.11
C ASP A 195 -8.03 21.44 -41.48
N LEU A 196 -8.10 20.11 -41.57
CA LEU A 196 -7.94 19.36 -42.82
C LEU A 196 -8.99 19.74 -43.88
N LYS A 197 -10.24 19.96 -43.45
CA LYS A 197 -11.34 20.34 -44.35
C LYS A 197 -11.09 21.72 -44.98
N SER A 198 -10.53 22.65 -44.21
CA SER A 198 -10.28 24.03 -44.63
C SER A 198 -8.97 24.22 -45.41
N CYS A 199 -8.02 23.29 -45.28
CA CYS A 199 -6.70 23.41 -45.89
C CYS A 199 -6.72 23.13 -47.41
N PRO A 200 -6.16 24.02 -48.26
CA PRO A 200 -6.04 23.75 -49.70
C PRO A 200 -5.15 22.55 -50.03
N ASN A 201 -4.07 22.34 -49.27
CA ASN A 201 -3.16 21.20 -49.45
C ASN A 201 -3.48 20.10 -48.43
N LYS A 202 -4.50 19.29 -48.76
CA LYS A 202 -5.00 18.22 -47.89
C LYS A 202 -3.96 17.14 -47.57
N LYS A 203 -3.11 16.76 -48.53
CA LYS A 203 -2.07 15.74 -48.30
C LYS A 203 -1.06 16.21 -47.25
N ARG A 204 -0.53 17.43 -47.41
CA ARG A 204 0.42 18.01 -46.45
C ARG A 204 -0.21 18.17 -45.08
N GLU A 205 -1.44 18.68 -45.02
CA GLU A 205 -2.14 18.86 -43.75
C GLU A 205 -2.42 17.54 -43.05
N GLN A 206 -2.86 16.50 -43.79
CA GLN A 206 -3.06 15.18 -43.23
C GLN A 206 -1.77 14.61 -42.62
N ASN A 207 -0.63 14.73 -43.30
CA ASN A 207 0.64 14.21 -42.78
C ASN A 207 1.10 14.98 -41.53
N TRP A 208 0.91 16.30 -41.52
CA TRP A 208 1.12 17.11 -40.32
C TRP A 208 0.24 16.66 -39.16
N GLN A 209 -1.06 16.45 -39.40
CA GLN A 209 -2.00 16.01 -38.37
C GLN A 209 -1.59 14.66 -37.77
N ILE A 210 -1.17 13.68 -38.59
CA ILE A 210 -0.66 12.39 -38.11
C ILE A 210 0.61 12.58 -37.27
N TYR A 211 1.55 13.42 -37.73
CA TYR A 211 2.77 13.73 -36.99
C TYR A 211 2.47 14.38 -35.63
N TYR A 212 1.54 15.35 -35.61
CA TYR A 212 1.09 16.03 -34.41
C TYR A 212 0.44 15.05 -33.42
N ASP A 213 -0.45 14.20 -33.90
CA ASP A 213 -1.13 13.19 -33.09
C ASP A 213 -0.13 12.15 -32.54
N TRP A 214 0.90 11.80 -33.30
CA TRP A 214 2.00 10.96 -32.80
C TRP A 214 2.77 11.67 -31.68
N GLN A 215 3.12 12.96 -31.85
CA GLN A 215 3.80 13.74 -30.82
C GLN A 215 2.99 13.86 -29.52
N GLN A 216 1.68 14.01 -29.62
CA GLN A 216 0.77 14.01 -28.47
C GLN A 216 0.66 12.62 -27.84
N SER A 217 0.50 11.58 -28.65
CA SER A 217 0.38 10.19 -28.19
C SER A 217 1.63 9.69 -27.49
N ARG A 218 2.82 10.03 -27.98
CA ARG A 218 4.11 9.71 -27.34
C ARG A 218 4.20 10.30 -25.94
N ARG A 219 3.88 11.59 -25.79
CA ARG A 219 3.90 12.28 -24.49
C ARG A 219 2.87 11.72 -23.52
N LYS A 220 1.67 11.41 -24.02
CA LYS A 220 0.63 10.70 -23.27
C LYS A 220 1.14 9.34 -22.79
N ALA A 221 1.76 8.55 -23.66
CA ALA A 221 2.34 7.25 -23.32
C ALA A 221 3.40 7.37 -22.22
N ASP A 222 4.33 8.32 -22.34
CA ASP A 222 5.37 8.55 -21.33
C ASP A 222 4.79 8.94 -19.96
N MET A 223 3.71 9.73 -19.95
CA MET A 223 2.99 10.07 -18.71
C MET A 223 2.35 8.84 -18.06
N TYR A 224 1.62 8.01 -18.83
CA TYR A 224 1.00 6.79 -18.30
C TYR A 224 2.04 5.77 -17.82
N VAL A 225 3.17 5.65 -18.52
CA VAL A 225 4.30 4.82 -18.07
C VAL A 225 4.85 5.34 -16.74
N SER A 226 4.95 6.66 -16.57
CA SER A 226 5.38 7.29 -15.31
C SER A 226 4.39 7.01 -14.17
N PHE A 227 3.08 7.03 -14.43
CA PHE A 227 2.06 6.62 -13.45
C PHE A 227 2.22 5.16 -13.01
N VAL A 228 2.44 4.25 -13.97
CA VAL A 228 2.70 2.83 -13.67
C VAL A 228 3.96 2.69 -12.80
N MET A 229 5.03 3.42 -13.13
CA MET A 229 6.29 3.37 -12.40
C MET A 229 6.12 3.83 -10.94
N HIS A 230 5.51 5.00 -10.70
CA HIS A 230 5.29 5.49 -9.35
C HIS A 230 4.33 4.60 -8.55
N THR A 231 3.26 4.11 -9.17
CA THR A 231 2.33 3.18 -8.52
C THR A 231 3.04 1.92 -8.06
N LYS A 232 3.92 1.33 -8.89
CA LYS A 232 4.73 0.17 -8.51
C LYS A 232 5.63 0.45 -7.30
N ILE A 233 6.27 1.62 -7.25
CA ILE A 233 7.13 2.02 -6.11
C ILE A 233 6.29 2.08 -4.82
N TRP A 234 5.09 2.64 -4.88
CA TRP A 234 4.19 2.70 -3.72
C TRP A 234 3.64 1.34 -3.31
N ILE A 235 3.33 0.44 -4.26
CA ILE A 235 2.98 -0.96 -3.95
C ILE A 235 4.10 -1.65 -3.18
N ILE A 236 5.35 -1.55 -3.65
CA ILE A 236 6.52 -2.13 -2.98
C ILE A 236 6.68 -1.50 -1.58
N THR A 237 6.50 -0.19 -1.47
CA THR A 237 6.59 0.53 -0.18
C THR A 237 5.54 0.02 0.81
N VAL A 238 4.29 -0.16 0.39
CA VAL A 238 3.22 -0.73 1.23
C VAL A 238 3.56 -2.15 1.68
N ILE A 239 4.07 -3.00 0.79
CA ILE A 239 4.49 -4.37 1.14
C ILE A 239 5.60 -4.33 2.21
N LEU A 240 6.64 -3.53 2.01
CA LEU A 240 7.75 -3.41 2.95
C LEU A 240 7.30 -2.86 4.31
N LEU A 241 6.45 -1.84 4.31
CA LEU A 241 5.87 -1.27 5.54
C LEU A 241 4.97 -2.28 6.25
N THR A 242 4.24 -3.12 5.52
CA THR A 242 3.41 -4.19 6.10
C THR A 242 4.25 -5.27 6.77
N ILE A 243 5.36 -5.69 6.13
CA ILE A 243 6.31 -6.64 6.72
C ILE A 243 6.96 -6.02 7.97
N ALA A 244 7.45 -4.78 7.88
CA ALA A 244 8.04 -4.09 9.01
C ALA A 244 7.03 -3.98 10.17
N PHE A 245 5.80 -3.55 9.88
CA PHE A 245 4.72 -3.48 10.86
C PHE A 245 4.46 -4.84 11.49
N SER A 246 4.47 -5.93 10.73
CA SER A 246 4.28 -7.29 11.25
C SER A 246 5.39 -7.76 12.19
N VAL A 247 6.64 -7.34 11.97
CA VAL A 247 7.77 -7.65 12.85
C VAL A 247 7.74 -6.83 14.14
N PHE A 248 7.32 -5.55 14.04
CA PHE A 248 7.23 -4.65 15.19
C PHE A 248 5.90 -4.75 15.96
N LEU A 249 4.89 -5.41 15.38
CA LEU A 249 3.71 -5.80 16.11
C LEU A 249 4.16 -6.69 17.25
N PRO A 250 3.78 -6.38 18.51
CA PRO A 250 3.65 -7.45 19.46
C PRO A 250 2.53 -8.32 18.88
N PHE A 251 2.88 -9.34 18.11
CA PHE A 251 2.23 -10.61 18.35
C PHE A 251 2.49 -10.81 19.83
N SER A 252 1.55 -10.35 20.66
CA SER A 252 1.33 -11.02 21.92
C SER A 252 1.33 -12.47 21.47
N LYS A 253 2.42 -13.17 21.77
CA LYS A 253 2.26 -14.49 22.32
C LYS A 253 1.13 -14.21 23.30
N LYS A 254 -0.10 -14.59 22.96
CA LYS A 254 -0.96 -15.18 23.95
C LYS A 254 -0.09 -16.33 24.45
N ARG A 255 0.90 -16.01 25.29
CA ARG A 255 1.29 -16.87 26.37
C ARG A 255 -0.07 -17.03 27.00
N VAL A 256 -0.68 -18.18 26.73
CA VAL A 256 -1.61 -18.77 27.68
C VAL A 256 -0.95 -18.43 29.00
N ALA A 257 -1.53 -17.47 29.72
CA ALA A 257 -1.00 -17.08 30.99
C ALA A 257 -1.09 -18.36 31.79
N ILE A 258 0.01 -19.09 31.90
CA ILE A 258 0.16 -20.09 32.94
C ILE A 258 0.28 -19.19 34.16
N PRO A 259 -0.76 -19.09 35.00
CA PRO A 259 -0.72 -18.23 36.17
C PRO A 259 0.40 -18.79 37.04
N SER A 260 1.51 -18.06 37.04
CA SER A 260 2.67 -18.36 37.85
C SER A 260 2.42 -17.67 39.18
N GLY A 261 1.71 -18.35 40.08
CA GLY A 261 1.59 -17.95 41.47
C GLY A 261 0.24 -17.34 41.83
N GLU A 262 -0.77 -18.18 41.97
CA GLU A 262 -1.95 -18.07 42.84
C GLU A 262 -2.71 -19.39 42.64
N ASN A 263 -3.38 -19.91 43.68
CA ASN A 263 -4.08 -21.20 43.62
C ASN A 263 -4.88 -21.32 42.31
N ASP A 264 -4.69 -22.41 41.58
CA ASP A 264 -5.33 -22.54 40.27
C ASP A 264 -6.81 -22.87 40.50
N VAL A 265 -7.67 -21.89 40.21
CA VAL A 265 -9.12 -21.99 40.38
C VAL A 265 -9.76 -22.23 39.01
N TYR A 266 -10.46 -23.35 38.88
CA TYR A 266 -11.19 -23.74 37.68
C TYR A 266 -12.67 -23.79 37.96
N THR A 267 -13.49 -23.39 37.01
CA THR A 267 -14.95 -23.52 37.07
C THR A 267 -15.41 -24.30 35.86
N LEU A 268 -16.08 -25.43 36.08
CA LEU A 268 -16.43 -26.40 35.07
C LEU A 268 -17.95 -26.61 35.06
N ASP A 269 -18.52 -26.73 33.86
CA ASP A 269 -19.86 -27.29 33.68
C ASP A 269 -19.72 -28.80 33.47
N VAL A 270 -20.27 -29.58 34.41
CA VAL A 270 -20.20 -31.04 34.46
C VAL A 270 -20.76 -31.68 33.19
N ASN A 271 -21.82 -31.10 32.62
CA ASN A 271 -22.47 -31.65 31.43
C ASN A 271 -21.58 -31.54 30.17
N SER A 272 -20.57 -30.68 30.20
CA SER A 272 -19.74 -30.34 29.06
C SER A 272 -18.30 -30.86 29.18
N ILE A 273 -17.96 -31.56 30.27
CA ILE A 273 -16.60 -32.08 30.53
C ILE A 273 -16.14 -33.11 29.48
N GLU A 274 -17.06 -33.82 28.84
CA GLU A 274 -16.75 -34.83 27.82
C GLU A 274 -16.90 -34.31 26.38
N SER A 275 -17.27 -33.04 26.20
CA SER A 275 -17.45 -32.43 24.88
C SER A 275 -16.10 -32.04 24.26
N THR A 276 -15.79 -32.56 23.07
CA THR A 276 -14.47 -32.46 22.41
C THR A 276 -13.99 -31.02 22.12
N TYR A 277 -14.89 -30.03 22.15
CA TYR A 277 -14.57 -28.63 21.85
C TYR A 277 -15.05 -27.64 22.93
N ASP A 278 -15.45 -28.13 24.10
CA ASP A 278 -15.87 -27.26 25.20
C ASP A 278 -14.69 -26.82 26.06
N ARG A 279 -14.78 -25.60 26.58
CA ARG A 279 -13.75 -25.04 27.48
C ARG A 279 -13.66 -25.85 28.79
N SER A 280 -14.78 -26.36 29.31
CA SER A 280 -14.82 -27.18 30.52
C SER A 280 -14.10 -28.50 30.34
N ALA A 281 -14.19 -29.11 29.14
CA ALA A 281 -13.43 -30.32 28.81
C ALA A 281 -11.92 -30.04 28.76
N ALA A 282 -11.52 -28.95 28.11
CA ALA A 282 -10.11 -28.56 28.02
C ALA A 282 -9.51 -28.25 29.42
N ASP A 283 -10.25 -27.50 30.24
CA ASP A 283 -9.85 -27.18 31.61
C ASP A 283 -9.80 -28.44 32.49
N TRP A 284 -10.73 -29.39 32.31
CA TRP A 284 -10.71 -30.68 33.00
C TRP A 284 -9.46 -31.51 32.70
N TYR A 285 -9.09 -31.68 31.42
CA TYR A 285 -7.86 -32.40 31.06
C TYR A 285 -6.60 -31.69 31.56
N LEU A 286 -6.60 -30.35 31.61
CA LEU A 286 -5.51 -29.58 32.19
C LEU A 286 -5.35 -29.82 33.68
N ILE A 287 -6.45 -29.92 34.43
CA ILE A 287 -6.45 -30.25 35.87
C ILE A 287 -5.84 -31.64 36.09
N LEU A 288 -6.30 -32.66 35.35
CA LEU A 288 -5.77 -34.01 35.46
C LEU A 288 -4.27 -34.06 35.16
N ALA A 289 -3.83 -33.39 34.10
CA ALA A 289 -2.40 -33.30 33.76
C ALA A 289 -1.59 -32.57 34.84
N LYS A 290 -2.15 -31.56 35.51
CA LYS A 290 -1.50 -30.86 36.63
C LYS A 290 -1.36 -31.74 37.86
N LEU A 291 -2.38 -32.55 38.19
CA LEU A 291 -2.34 -33.48 39.32
C LEU A 291 -1.27 -34.57 39.14
N GLN A 292 -0.99 -34.99 37.90
CA GLN A 292 0.13 -35.91 37.59
C GLN A 292 1.53 -35.33 37.92
N THR A 293 1.66 -34.02 38.11
CA THR A 293 2.97 -33.40 38.36
C THR A 293 3.42 -33.44 39.82
N ASP A 294 2.59 -33.95 40.74
CA ASP A 294 2.85 -34.04 42.19
C ASP A 294 3.24 -32.71 42.86
N LYS A 295 2.89 -31.57 42.23
CA LYS A 295 3.18 -30.22 42.73
C LYS A 295 2.08 -29.61 43.58
N TYR A 296 0.95 -30.31 43.69
CA TYR A 296 -0.22 -29.88 44.45
C TYR A 296 -0.45 -30.89 45.56
N LEU A 297 -0.67 -30.42 46.78
CA LEU A 297 -0.91 -31.26 47.96
C LEU A 297 -2.39 -31.47 48.22
N GLN A 298 -3.24 -30.51 47.84
CA GLN A 298 -4.67 -30.54 48.13
C GLN A 298 -5.52 -30.08 46.94
N VAL A 299 -6.67 -30.74 46.77
CA VAL A 299 -7.68 -30.45 45.76
C VAL A 299 -9.00 -30.17 46.46
N VAL A 300 -9.47 -28.93 46.41
CA VAL A 300 -10.78 -28.56 46.97
C VAL A 300 -11.81 -28.51 45.85
N VAL A 301 -12.86 -29.31 45.97
CA VAL A 301 -13.98 -29.38 45.02
C VAL A 301 -15.22 -28.77 45.65
N LEU A 302 -15.62 -27.60 45.14
CA LEU A 302 -16.87 -26.95 45.47
C LEU A 302 -17.97 -27.40 44.50
N TYR A 303 -19.10 -27.89 45.01
CA TYR A 303 -20.17 -28.45 44.18
C TYR A 303 -21.58 -28.05 44.66
N ASN A 304 -22.52 -27.92 43.73
CA ASN A 304 -23.95 -27.74 44.02
C ASN A 304 -24.79 -28.86 43.42
N ASN A 305 -25.28 -29.79 44.26
CA ASN A 305 -26.18 -30.88 43.87
C ASN A 305 -25.74 -31.63 42.60
N VAL A 306 -24.43 -31.91 42.52
CA VAL A 306 -23.85 -32.70 41.44
C VAL A 306 -23.84 -34.16 41.88
N THR A 307 -24.62 -35.01 41.20
CA THR A 307 -24.68 -36.46 41.43
C THR A 307 -23.65 -37.23 40.61
N ASP A 308 -22.64 -36.56 40.08
CA ASP A 308 -21.74 -37.14 39.09
C ASP A 308 -20.62 -37.96 39.75
N VAL A 309 -20.88 -39.27 39.83
CA VAL A 309 -19.99 -40.29 40.38
C VAL A 309 -18.68 -40.39 39.59
N ASP A 310 -18.66 -39.97 38.31
CA ASP A 310 -17.49 -40.14 37.44
C ASP A 310 -16.37 -39.13 37.72
N ILE A 311 -16.71 -37.91 38.16
CA ILE A 311 -15.72 -36.90 38.56
C ILE A 311 -15.03 -37.32 39.85
N ALA A 312 -15.80 -37.82 40.82
CA ALA A 312 -15.25 -38.32 42.08
C ALA A 312 -14.32 -39.52 41.85
N ASN A 313 -14.72 -40.45 40.99
CA ASN A 313 -13.88 -41.61 40.64
C ASN A 313 -12.56 -41.19 39.98
N LYS A 314 -12.60 -40.29 38.99
CA LYS A 314 -11.39 -39.82 38.28
C LYS A 314 -10.44 -39.04 39.19
N LEU A 315 -10.94 -38.24 40.13
CA LEU A 315 -10.08 -37.55 41.10
C LEU A 315 -9.48 -38.52 42.13
N ASN A 316 -10.24 -39.54 42.56
CA ASN A 316 -9.75 -40.54 43.50
C ASN A 316 -8.63 -41.44 42.95
N GLU A 317 -8.35 -41.43 41.64
CA GLU A 317 -7.18 -42.10 41.07
C GLU A 317 -5.85 -41.47 41.52
N PHE A 318 -5.87 -40.22 41.98
CA PHE A 318 -4.70 -39.47 42.41
C PHE A 318 -4.48 -39.62 43.92
N GLN A 319 -3.67 -40.62 44.31
CA GLN A 319 -3.42 -40.95 45.73
C GLN A 319 -2.46 -40.01 46.46
N ASN A 320 -1.76 -39.14 45.73
CA ASN A 320 -0.74 -38.25 46.29
C ASN A 320 -1.33 -36.93 46.82
N GLN A 321 -2.63 -36.69 46.60
CA GLN A 321 -3.31 -35.44 46.92
C GLN A 321 -4.48 -35.68 47.88
N GLU A 322 -4.67 -34.78 48.84
CA GLU A 322 -5.86 -34.78 49.67
C GLU A 322 -7.02 -34.12 48.91
N ILE A 323 -8.15 -34.82 48.76
CA ILE A 323 -9.32 -34.31 48.02
C ILE A 323 -10.42 -33.96 49.02
N ILE A 324 -10.78 -32.67 49.09
CA ILE A 324 -11.81 -32.14 49.98
C ILE A 324 -13.03 -31.74 49.16
N TRP A 325 -14.19 -32.26 49.54
CA TRP A 325 -15.47 -31.95 48.91
C TRP A 325 -16.28 -31.01 49.79
N ILE A 326 -16.64 -29.84 49.27
CA ILE A 326 -17.40 -28.81 49.99
C ILE A 326 -18.68 -28.45 49.21
N PRO A 327 -19.87 -28.59 49.81
CA PRO A 327 -21.09 -28.15 49.16
C PRO A 327 -21.15 -26.61 49.13
N ASP A 328 -21.43 -26.03 47.96
CA ASP A 328 -21.59 -24.59 47.76
C ASP A 328 -22.87 -24.28 46.98
N ASN A 329 -23.90 -23.85 47.71
CA ASN A 329 -25.22 -23.54 47.16
C ASN A 329 -25.25 -22.26 46.31
N THR A 330 -24.15 -21.52 46.20
CA THR A 330 -24.03 -20.32 45.36
C THR A 330 -23.65 -20.63 43.91
N LEU A 331 -23.15 -21.83 43.64
CA LEU A 331 -22.83 -22.30 42.28
C LEU A 331 -24.10 -22.61 41.48
N GLN A 332 -24.03 -22.52 40.15
CA GLN A 332 -25.15 -22.94 39.30
C GLN A 332 -25.33 -24.47 39.36
N LYS A 333 -26.54 -24.95 39.04
CA LYS A 333 -26.82 -26.39 38.98
C LYS A 333 -25.90 -27.05 37.94
N ASN A 334 -25.26 -28.17 38.29
CA ASN A 334 -24.25 -28.89 37.48
C ASN A 334 -22.94 -28.12 37.25
N GLN A 335 -22.68 -27.07 38.02
CA GLN A 335 -21.39 -26.40 38.02
C GLN A 335 -20.52 -26.89 39.18
N ILE A 336 -19.25 -27.16 38.91
CA ILE A 336 -18.24 -27.42 39.94
C ILE A 336 -17.11 -26.41 39.85
N LYS A 337 -16.48 -26.12 40.99
CA LYS A 337 -15.29 -25.29 41.05
C LYS A 337 -14.18 -26.07 41.74
N ILE A 338 -13.05 -26.22 41.05
CA ILE A 338 -11.91 -26.99 41.52
C ILE A 338 -10.78 -26.03 41.82
N ILE A 339 -10.22 -26.14 43.03
CA ILE A 339 -9.10 -25.33 43.50
C ILE A 339 -7.93 -26.27 43.73
N LEU A 340 -6.82 -26.03 43.04
CA LEU A 340 -5.57 -26.75 43.24
C LEU A 340 -4.65 -25.96 44.16
N GLU A 341 -4.36 -26.51 45.33
CA GLU A 341 -3.49 -25.91 46.34
C GLU A 341 -2.13 -26.62 46.37
N LYS A 342 -1.07 -25.82 46.45
CA LYS A 342 0.32 -26.31 46.39
C LYS A 342 0.85 -26.74 47.75
#